data_AF-A0A651HZH5-F1
#
_entry.id   AF-A0A651HZH5-F1
#
_cell.length_a   1.000
_cell.length_b   1.000
_cell.length_c   1.000
_cell.angle_alpha   90.00
_cell.angle_beta   90.00
_cell.angle_gamma   90.00
#
_symmetry.space_group_name_H-M   'P 1'
#
loop_
_entity.id
_entity.type
_entity.pdbx_description
1 polymer ?
#
loop_
_entity_poly.entity_id
_entity_poly.type
_entity_poly.pdbx_seq_one_letter_code
_entity_poly.pdbx_strand_id
1 'polypeptide(L)'
;MNRKSLILSAVIILTFLLAFYGNRIISPILDLSFSTLELRIAYFYSWWLIPTAAVTGLLFGFRGFFEHFGLSKGFVKGFLFSIIAVSPMLISSAAIGNISEDINLIDILHKSLIAGFMEEYLFRGFLFGLLFLKLRWGFIPAALMGAVIFGLGHLYQGSCFWETTGVFLVTAMGAVWFAWLYIEWNNNLWVPIFLHVLMNLSWALFSVSSTALGGWHENIFRIITIALTVIVTIHYSKKEGFNPTWPI
;
A
#
# COMPACT_ATOMS: atom_id res chain seq x y z
N MET A 1 -10.55 14.31 -21.15
CA MET A 1 -10.92 14.63 -19.75
C MET A 1 -11.42 16.08 -19.70
N ASN A 2 -12.52 16.39 -19.01
CA ASN A 2 -13.06 17.77 -18.97
C ASN A 2 -12.32 18.65 -17.94
N ARG A 3 -12.49 19.98 -18.03
CA ARG A 3 -11.82 20.96 -17.14
C ARG A 3 -12.04 20.69 -15.65
N LYS A 4 -13.26 20.31 -15.27
CA LYS A 4 -13.60 19.96 -13.88
C LYS A 4 -12.78 18.76 -13.38
N SER A 5 -12.70 17.69 -14.18
CA SER A 5 -11.94 16.49 -13.85
C SER A 5 -10.43 16.74 -13.79
N LEU A 6 -9.90 17.66 -14.60
CA LEU A 6 -8.51 18.12 -14.50
C LEU A 6 -8.23 18.82 -13.16
N ILE A 7 -9.11 19.74 -12.75
CA ILE A 7 -8.99 20.45 -11.47
C ILE A 7 -9.07 19.45 -10.31
N LEU A 8 -10.03 18.53 -10.33
CA LEU A 8 -10.17 17.50 -9.28
C LEU A 8 -8.95 16.57 -9.22
N SER A 9 -8.38 16.21 -10.37
CA SER A 9 -7.15 15.40 -10.43
C SER A 9 -5.99 16.16 -9.80
N ALA A 10 -5.84 17.45 -10.13
CA ALA A 10 -4.80 18.29 -9.54
C ALA A 10 -4.95 18.42 -8.03
N VAL A 11 -6.19 18.60 -7.52
CA VAL A 11 -6.46 18.63 -6.08
C VAL A 11 -6.04 17.33 -5.43
N ILE A 12 -6.45 16.16 -5.95
CA ILE A 12 -6.07 14.86 -5.39
C ILE A 12 -4.55 14.66 -5.39
N ILE A 13 -3.88 14.97 -6.50
CA ILE A 13 -2.43 14.79 -6.64
C ILE A 13 -1.68 15.74 -5.69
N LEU A 14 -2.05 17.02 -5.62
CA LEU A 14 -1.42 17.98 -4.72
C LEU A 14 -1.65 17.64 -3.25
N THR A 15 -2.85 17.18 -2.89
CA THR A 15 -3.13 16.69 -1.53
C THR A 15 -2.31 15.46 -1.20
N PHE A 16 -2.17 14.51 -2.13
CA PHE A 16 -1.31 13.34 -1.94
C PHE A 16 0.15 13.76 -1.72
N LEU A 17 0.69 14.68 -2.53
CA LEU A 17 2.06 15.16 -2.39
C LEU A 17 2.27 15.90 -1.06
N LEU A 18 1.32 16.75 -0.66
CA LEU A 18 1.34 17.41 0.65
C LEU A 18 1.29 16.38 1.79
N ALA A 19 0.42 15.39 1.70
CA ALA A 19 0.27 14.36 2.70
C ALA A 19 1.55 13.53 2.85
N PHE A 20 2.16 13.11 1.74
CA PHE A 20 3.32 12.22 1.72
C PHE A 20 4.63 12.94 2.07
N TYR A 21 4.85 14.15 1.56
CA TYR A 21 6.11 14.90 1.75
C TYR A 21 6.04 16.03 2.78
N GLY A 22 4.85 16.53 3.11
CA GLY A 22 4.67 17.73 3.95
C GLY A 22 5.33 17.61 5.32
N ASN A 23 5.17 16.45 5.98
CA ASN A 23 5.82 16.18 7.26
C ASN A 23 7.36 16.35 7.20
N ARG A 24 8.00 15.84 6.12
CA ARG A 24 9.46 15.91 5.97
C ARG A 24 9.98 17.33 5.79
N ILE A 25 9.14 18.23 5.26
CA ILE A 25 9.49 19.63 5.01
C ILE A 25 9.18 20.49 6.24
N ILE A 26 8.00 20.31 6.84
CA ILE A 26 7.47 21.22 7.87
C ILE A 26 8.01 20.87 9.26
N SER A 27 8.16 19.60 9.60
CA SER A 27 8.55 19.21 10.96
C SER A 27 9.94 19.68 11.38
N PRO A 28 10.96 19.69 10.50
CA PRO A 28 12.24 20.33 10.81
C PRO A 28 12.16 21.85 11.00
N ILE A 29 11.23 22.53 10.31
CA ILE A 29 11.05 23.99 10.43
C ILE A 29 10.43 24.35 11.78
N LEU A 30 9.52 23.52 12.28
CA LEU A 30 8.82 23.72 13.54
C LEU A 30 9.58 23.19 14.77
N ASP A 31 10.76 22.59 14.57
CA ASP A 31 11.59 21.96 15.61
C ASP A 31 10.79 21.03 16.55
N LEU A 32 9.87 20.25 15.96
CA LEU A 32 8.97 19.39 16.73
C LEU A 32 9.73 18.17 17.26
N SER A 33 9.71 18.02 18.58
CA SER A 33 10.19 16.82 19.26
C SER A 33 9.05 16.08 19.95
N PHE A 34 9.11 14.74 19.94
CA PHE A 34 8.10 13.88 20.54
C PHE A 34 8.74 13.05 21.65
N SER A 35 8.09 13.04 22.82
CA SER A 35 8.56 12.33 24.01
C SER A 35 8.46 10.81 23.88
N THR A 36 7.56 10.30 23.03
CA THR A 36 7.38 8.86 22.82
C THR A 36 7.33 8.48 21.34
N LEU A 37 7.58 7.21 21.05
CA LEU A 37 7.54 6.66 19.69
C LEU A 37 6.11 6.70 19.12
N GLU A 38 5.11 6.41 19.95
CA GLU A 38 3.70 6.39 19.58
C GLU A 38 3.22 7.77 19.13
N LEU A 39 3.61 8.84 19.85
CA LEU A 39 3.28 10.21 19.45
C LEU A 39 3.93 10.57 18.12
N ARG A 40 5.18 10.15 17.91
CA ARG A 40 5.89 10.36 16.63
C ARG A 40 5.19 9.64 15.47
N ILE A 41 4.79 8.38 15.68
CA ILE A 41 4.05 7.58 14.69
C ILE A 41 2.69 8.23 14.40
N ALA A 42 1.93 8.57 15.44
CA ALA A 42 0.62 9.20 15.31
C ALA A 42 0.71 10.54 14.55
N TYR A 43 1.69 11.37 14.89
CA TYR A 43 1.95 12.62 14.19
C TYR A 43 2.33 12.38 12.72
N PHE A 44 3.24 11.45 12.44
CA PHE A 44 3.63 11.11 11.07
C PHE A 44 2.42 10.70 10.21
N TYR A 45 1.60 9.76 10.67
CA TYR A 45 0.44 9.29 9.89
C TYR A 45 -0.74 10.26 9.91
N SER A 46 -0.78 11.22 10.83
CA SER A 46 -1.78 12.31 10.78
C SER A 46 -1.62 13.18 9.53
N TRP A 47 -0.38 13.40 9.07
CA TRP A 47 -0.12 14.07 7.80
C TRP A 47 -0.67 13.29 6.60
N TRP A 48 -0.70 11.97 6.69
CA TRP A 48 -1.23 11.13 5.62
C TRP A 48 -2.75 11.11 5.65
N LEU A 49 -3.34 10.95 6.84
CA LEU A 49 -4.77 10.73 7.03
C LEU A 49 -5.59 12.02 6.96
N ILE A 50 -5.19 13.08 7.66
CA ILE A 50 -6.03 14.28 7.84
C ILE A 50 -6.29 15.00 6.51
N PRO A 51 -5.27 15.38 5.71
CA PRO A 51 -5.50 16.11 4.46
C PRO A 51 -6.28 15.27 3.45
N THR A 52 -5.97 13.98 3.35
CA THR A 52 -6.62 13.07 2.40
C THR A 52 -8.08 12.81 2.79
N ALA A 53 -8.36 12.58 4.07
CA ALA A 53 -9.73 12.38 4.55
C ALA A 53 -10.58 13.65 4.39
N ALA A 54 -10.02 14.83 4.70
CA ALA A 54 -10.69 16.10 4.51
C ALA A 54 -11.04 16.32 3.03
N VAL A 55 -10.09 16.12 2.12
CA VAL A 55 -10.33 16.31 0.68
C VAL A 55 -11.30 15.28 0.12
N THR A 56 -11.18 14.01 0.48
CA THR A 56 -12.17 13.01 0.05
C THR A 56 -13.57 13.35 0.55
N GLY A 57 -13.72 13.74 1.81
CA GLY A 57 -15.01 14.11 2.37
C GLY A 57 -15.60 15.38 1.75
N LEU A 58 -14.78 16.38 1.43
CA LEU A 58 -15.22 17.61 0.76
C LEU A 58 -15.59 17.38 -0.72
N LEU A 59 -14.88 16.50 -1.43
CA LEU A 59 -15.12 16.24 -2.85
C LEU A 59 -16.23 15.23 -3.11
N PHE A 60 -16.36 14.20 -2.26
CA PHE A 60 -17.22 13.03 -2.49
C PHE A 60 -18.20 12.76 -1.34
N GLY A 61 -18.17 13.56 -0.27
CA GLY A 61 -19.05 13.44 0.89
C GLY A 61 -18.48 12.58 2.01
N PHE A 62 -18.79 12.96 3.26
CA PHE A 62 -18.39 12.23 4.47
C PHE A 62 -19.30 11.05 4.79
N ARG A 63 -20.55 11.05 4.30
CA ARG A 63 -21.45 9.91 4.46
C ARG A 63 -20.93 8.73 3.64
N GLY A 64 -20.77 7.57 4.27
CA GLY A 64 -20.21 6.40 3.59
C GLY A 64 -18.72 6.57 3.24
N PHE A 65 -17.96 7.36 3.99
CA PHE A 65 -16.55 7.68 3.70
C PHE A 65 -15.69 6.46 3.31
N PHE A 66 -15.81 5.36 4.05
CA PHE A 66 -15.09 4.11 3.78
C PHE A 66 -15.46 3.44 2.45
N GLU A 67 -16.64 3.73 1.92
CA GLU A 67 -17.06 3.24 0.61
C GLU A 67 -16.17 3.85 -0.46
N HIS A 68 -15.79 5.13 -0.41
CA HIS A 68 -14.94 5.73 -1.46
C HIS A 68 -13.63 5.00 -1.74
N PHE A 69 -13.15 4.23 -0.76
CA PHE A 69 -11.92 3.44 -0.82
C PHE A 69 -12.16 1.94 -0.92
N GLY A 70 -13.40 1.45 -0.95
CA GLY A 70 -13.67 0.02 -0.97
C GLY A 70 -13.42 -0.69 0.36
N LEU A 71 -13.56 0.02 1.49
CA LEU A 71 -13.34 -0.50 2.84
C LEU A 71 -14.63 -0.94 3.56
N SER A 72 -15.81 -0.67 3.00
CA SER A 72 -17.10 -0.99 3.63
C SER A 72 -17.49 -2.47 3.56
N LYS A 73 -16.89 -3.25 2.65
CA LYS A 73 -17.23 -4.65 2.40
C LYS A 73 -15.99 -5.46 2.05
N GLY A 74 -16.11 -6.78 2.13
CA GLY A 74 -15.05 -7.68 1.67
C GLY A 74 -13.89 -7.88 2.64
N PHE A 75 -14.01 -7.43 3.90
CA PHE A 75 -13.00 -7.61 4.95
C PHE A 75 -12.58 -9.08 5.11
N VAL A 76 -13.53 -9.97 5.42
CA VAL A 76 -13.25 -11.41 5.63
C VAL A 76 -12.67 -12.04 4.37
N LYS A 77 -13.21 -11.69 3.20
CA LYS A 77 -12.74 -12.19 1.91
C LYS A 77 -11.29 -11.76 1.64
N GLY A 78 -10.97 -10.50 1.89
CA GLY A 78 -9.61 -9.96 1.77
C GLY A 78 -8.64 -10.65 2.72
N PHE A 79 -9.04 -10.82 3.98
CA PHE A 79 -8.22 -11.51 4.97
C PHE A 79 -7.93 -12.97 4.60
N LEU A 80 -8.96 -13.74 4.26
CA LEU A 80 -8.83 -15.15 3.88
C LEU A 80 -7.99 -15.32 2.61
N PHE A 81 -8.19 -14.48 1.60
CA PHE A 81 -7.36 -14.49 0.41
C PHE A 81 -5.89 -14.22 0.76
N SER A 82 -5.62 -13.17 1.53
CA SER A 82 -4.26 -12.73 1.82
C SER A 82 -3.51 -13.71 2.74
N ILE A 83 -4.16 -14.32 3.73
CA ILE A 83 -3.49 -15.32 4.58
C ILE A 83 -3.12 -16.58 3.80
N ILE A 84 -3.96 -17.03 2.86
CA ILE A 84 -3.65 -18.15 1.99
C ILE A 84 -2.50 -17.77 1.05
N ALA A 85 -2.59 -16.62 0.40
CA ALA A 85 -1.59 -16.17 -0.56
C ALA A 85 -0.20 -15.98 0.06
N VAL A 86 -0.13 -15.39 1.26
CA VAL A 86 1.13 -15.08 1.97
C VAL A 86 1.65 -16.26 2.80
N SER A 87 0.87 -17.34 2.94
CA SER A 87 1.29 -18.54 3.68
C SER A 87 2.66 -19.10 3.27
N PRO A 88 3.08 -19.13 1.97
CA PRO A 88 4.42 -19.60 1.61
C PRO A 88 5.52 -18.74 2.21
N MET A 89 5.35 -17.41 2.20
CA MET A 89 6.29 -16.49 2.84
C MET A 89 6.32 -16.73 4.35
N LEU A 90 5.17 -16.73 5.04
CA LEU A 90 5.12 -16.93 6.49
C LEU A 90 5.75 -18.26 6.93
N ILE A 91 5.44 -19.37 6.25
CA ILE A 91 5.98 -20.70 6.56
C ILE A 91 7.48 -20.73 6.32
N SER A 92 7.94 -20.20 5.18
CA SER A 92 9.37 -20.17 4.84
C SER A 92 10.18 -19.31 5.81
N SER A 93 9.67 -18.12 6.15
CA SER A 93 10.28 -17.22 7.10
C SER A 93 10.37 -17.83 8.49
N ALA A 94 9.34 -18.58 8.93
CA ALA A 94 9.36 -19.32 10.19
C ALA A 94 10.33 -20.51 10.19
N ALA A 95 10.51 -21.16 9.04
CA ALA A 95 11.37 -22.33 8.92
C ALA A 95 12.86 -21.98 8.75
N ILE A 96 13.17 -20.87 8.07
CA ILE A 96 14.54 -20.50 7.66
C ILE A 96 15.06 -19.28 8.44
N GLY A 97 14.17 -18.36 8.82
CA GLY A 97 14.54 -17.13 9.49
C GLY A 97 14.78 -17.32 10.98
N ASN A 98 15.57 -16.42 11.56
CA ASN A 98 15.67 -16.28 13.01
C ASN A 98 14.57 -15.33 13.50
N ILE A 99 14.04 -15.64 14.68
CA ILE A 99 13.19 -14.69 15.41
C ILE A 99 14.03 -13.45 15.68
N SER A 100 13.51 -12.27 15.33
CA SER A 100 14.23 -11.02 15.56
C SER A 100 14.55 -10.87 17.05
N GLU A 101 15.83 -10.61 17.38
CA GLU A 101 16.30 -10.55 18.78
C GLU A 101 15.69 -9.38 19.57
N ASP A 102 15.18 -8.35 18.86
CA ASP A 102 14.58 -7.12 19.42
C ASP A 102 13.08 -7.00 19.09
N ILE A 103 12.28 -8.05 19.34
CA ILE A 103 10.82 -7.99 19.13
C ILE A 103 10.16 -7.04 20.15
N ASN A 104 9.92 -5.81 19.72
CA ASN A 104 9.00 -4.88 20.36
C ASN A 104 7.64 -4.92 19.65
N LEU A 105 6.56 -5.13 20.41
CA LEU A 105 5.19 -5.14 19.89
C LEU A 105 4.85 -3.86 19.11
N ILE A 106 5.27 -2.70 19.61
CA ILE A 106 5.02 -1.41 18.95
C ILE A 106 5.73 -1.35 17.60
N ASP A 107 6.97 -1.85 17.52
CA ASP A 107 7.72 -1.88 16.27
C ASP A 107 7.11 -2.85 15.26
N ILE A 108 6.64 -4.02 15.70
CA ILE A 108 5.91 -4.96 14.84
C ILE A 108 4.64 -4.31 14.32
N LEU A 109 3.82 -3.75 15.20
CA LEU A 109 2.56 -3.10 14.82
C LEU A 109 2.82 -1.93 13.86
N HIS A 110 3.86 -1.14 14.10
CA HIS A 110 4.23 -0.04 13.23
C HIS A 110 4.67 -0.52 11.84
N LYS A 111 5.66 -1.42 11.78
CA LYS A 111 6.28 -1.88 10.51
C LYS A 111 5.35 -2.78 9.68
N SER A 112 4.42 -3.48 10.32
CA SER A 112 3.45 -4.36 9.64
C SER A 112 2.08 -3.69 9.48
N LEU A 113 1.28 -3.67 10.54
CA LEU A 113 -0.12 -3.26 10.50
C LEU A 113 -0.29 -1.80 10.08
N ILE A 114 0.36 -0.87 10.77
CA ILE A 114 0.16 0.56 10.54
C ILE A 114 0.75 0.96 9.18
N ALA A 115 2.00 0.60 8.90
CA ALA A 115 2.65 0.92 7.62
C ALA A 115 1.89 0.31 6.44
N GLY A 116 1.60 -0.99 6.47
CA GLY A 116 0.88 -1.67 5.39
C GLY A 116 -0.51 -1.10 5.17
N PHE A 117 -1.27 -0.82 6.24
CA PHE A 117 -2.58 -0.19 6.10
C PHE A 117 -2.48 1.22 5.50
N MET A 118 -1.60 2.06 6.04
CA MET A 118 -1.52 3.47 5.67
C MET A 118 -0.95 3.67 4.27
N GLU A 119 -0.01 2.83 3.83
CA GLU A 119 0.51 2.84 2.47
C GLU A 119 -0.57 2.42 1.45
N GLU A 120 -1.33 1.37 1.72
CA GLU A 120 -2.41 0.97 0.82
C GLU A 120 -3.58 1.98 0.83
N TYR A 121 -3.92 2.54 1.98
CA TYR A 121 -4.89 3.64 2.07
C TYR A 121 -4.45 4.85 1.21
N LEU A 122 -3.21 5.31 1.37
CA LEU A 122 -2.73 6.52 0.71
C LEU A 122 -2.49 6.30 -0.80
N PHE A 123 -1.83 5.21 -1.18
CA PHE A 123 -1.46 4.97 -2.57
C PHE A 123 -2.58 4.31 -3.38
N ARG A 124 -3.26 3.28 -2.85
CA ARG A 124 -4.26 2.51 -3.60
C ARG A 124 -5.67 3.06 -3.39
N GLY A 125 -6.02 3.42 -2.15
CA GLY A 125 -7.29 4.07 -1.84
C GLY A 125 -7.37 5.49 -2.39
N PHE A 126 -6.54 6.40 -1.86
CA PHE A 126 -6.64 7.83 -2.14
C PHE A 126 -6.11 8.22 -3.53
N LEU A 127 -4.84 7.95 -3.83
CA LEU A 127 -4.26 8.39 -5.11
C LEU A 127 -4.82 7.59 -6.30
N PHE A 128 -4.52 6.29 -6.36
CA PHE A 128 -4.95 5.45 -7.48
C PHE A 128 -6.47 5.33 -7.55
N GLY A 129 -7.12 4.98 -6.44
CA GLY A 129 -8.54 4.70 -6.39
C GLY A 129 -9.39 5.90 -6.81
N LEU A 130 -9.12 7.10 -6.29
CA LEU A 130 -9.90 8.28 -6.68
C LEU A 130 -9.65 8.70 -8.13
N LEU A 131 -8.39 8.66 -8.60
CA LEU A 131 -8.07 8.99 -10.01
C LEU A 131 -8.71 7.98 -10.98
N PHE A 132 -8.59 6.68 -10.71
CA PHE A 132 -9.11 5.62 -11.56
C PHE A 132 -10.63 5.47 -11.47
N LEU A 133 -11.18 5.32 -10.26
CA LEU A 133 -12.58 4.95 -10.04
C LEU A 133 -13.53 6.16 -10.08
N LYS A 134 -13.11 7.31 -9.55
CA LYS A 134 -13.96 8.51 -9.50
C LYS A 134 -13.72 9.43 -10.69
N LEU A 135 -12.47 9.61 -11.12
CA LEU A 135 -12.10 10.52 -12.22
C LEU A 135 -11.83 9.81 -13.56
N ARG A 136 -12.00 8.49 -13.63
CA ARG A 136 -11.92 7.69 -14.87
C ARG A 136 -10.59 7.82 -15.60
N TRP A 137 -9.49 7.99 -14.88
CA TRP A 137 -8.16 7.80 -15.45
C TRP A 137 -8.03 6.38 -16.02
N GLY A 138 -7.20 6.21 -17.05
CA GLY A 138 -6.82 4.86 -17.47
C GLY A 138 -6.02 4.15 -16.38
N PHE A 139 -6.07 2.81 -16.35
CA PHE A 139 -5.36 2.02 -15.34
C PHE A 139 -3.86 2.34 -15.34
N ILE A 140 -3.22 2.31 -16.52
CA ILE A 140 -1.78 2.53 -16.68
C ILE A 140 -1.33 3.87 -16.08
N PRO A 141 -1.86 5.05 -16.50
CA PRO A 141 -1.39 6.33 -15.94
C PRO A 141 -1.70 6.49 -14.44
N ALA A 142 -2.83 5.95 -13.95
CA ALA A 142 -3.15 6.00 -12.53
C ALA A 142 -2.20 5.13 -11.69
N ALA A 143 -1.96 3.89 -12.14
CA ALA A 143 -1.09 2.94 -11.43
C ALA A 143 0.38 3.36 -11.49
N LEU A 144 0.87 3.81 -12.65
CA LEU A 144 2.27 4.23 -12.80
C LEU A 144 2.62 5.46 -11.97
N MET A 145 1.67 6.40 -11.78
CA MET A 145 1.92 7.57 -10.94
C MET A 145 2.22 7.16 -9.50
N GLY A 146 1.38 6.30 -8.91
CA GLY A 146 1.63 5.75 -7.58
C GLY A 146 2.90 4.91 -7.54
N ALA A 147 3.13 4.06 -8.54
CA ALA A 147 4.26 3.15 -8.60
C ALA A 147 5.62 3.85 -8.65
N VAL A 148 5.75 4.91 -9.45
CA VAL A 148 6.99 5.70 -9.51
C VAL A 148 7.26 6.35 -8.16
N ILE A 149 6.26 7.00 -7.56
CA ILE A 149 6.45 7.68 -6.26
C ILE A 149 6.77 6.67 -5.16
N PHE A 150 6.07 5.52 -5.16
CA PHE A 150 6.29 4.45 -4.20
C PHE A 150 7.72 3.90 -4.31
N GLY A 151 8.18 3.59 -5.53
CA GLY A 151 9.55 3.11 -5.77
C GLY A 151 10.62 4.14 -5.40
N LEU A 152 10.39 5.42 -5.71
CA LEU A 152 11.28 6.51 -5.28
C LEU A 152 11.36 6.62 -3.75
N GLY A 153 10.27 6.33 -3.05
CA GLY A 153 10.20 6.28 -1.60
C GLY A 153 11.12 5.22 -0.98
N HIS A 154 11.55 4.21 -1.74
CA HIS A 154 12.32 3.06 -1.28
C HIS A 154 13.80 3.10 -1.65
N LEU A 155 14.27 4.11 -2.39
CA LEU A 155 15.67 4.18 -2.85
C LEU A 155 16.71 4.11 -1.71
N TYR A 156 16.33 4.52 -0.50
CA TYR A 156 17.19 4.47 0.69
C TYR A 156 17.61 3.05 1.10
N GLN A 157 16.97 2.01 0.57
CA GLN A 157 17.31 0.61 0.87
C GLN A 157 18.46 0.06 0.02
N GLY A 158 18.87 0.74 -1.05
CA GLY A 158 19.98 0.29 -1.89
C GLY A 158 21.32 0.93 -1.50
N SER A 159 22.40 0.16 -1.53
CA SER A 159 23.77 0.62 -1.21
C SER A 159 24.60 0.98 -2.44
N CYS A 160 24.18 0.55 -3.64
CA CYS A 160 24.86 0.82 -4.90
C CYS A 160 23.87 0.98 -6.05
N PHE A 161 24.31 1.52 -7.20
CA PHE A 161 23.45 1.81 -8.34
C PHE A 161 22.54 0.63 -8.76
N TRP A 162 23.10 -0.59 -8.86
CA TRP A 162 22.35 -1.78 -9.26
C TRP A 162 21.34 -2.20 -8.21
N GLU A 163 21.71 -2.17 -6.94
CA GLU A 163 20.82 -2.50 -5.83
C GLU A 163 19.67 -1.47 -5.71
N THR A 164 19.99 -0.18 -5.74
CA THR A 164 19.00 0.91 -5.72
C THR A 164 18.04 0.82 -6.91
N THR A 165 18.54 0.52 -8.10
CA THR A 165 17.71 0.30 -9.30
C THR A 165 16.80 -0.92 -9.13
N GLY A 166 17.33 -2.02 -8.60
CA GLY A 166 16.55 -3.22 -8.30
C GLY A 166 15.43 -2.96 -7.29
N VAL A 167 15.74 -2.28 -6.19
CA VAL A 167 14.75 -1.88 -5.17
C VAL A 167 13.64 -1.04 -5.79
N PHE A 168 14.01 -0.02 -6.57
CA PHE A 168 13.05 0.82 -7.28
C PHE A 168 12.10 -0.02 -8.16
N LEU A 169 12.65 -0.88 -9.01
CA LEU A 169 11.85 -1.68 -9.94
C LEU A 169 10.93 -2.65 -9.22
N VAL A 170 11.42 -3.39 -8.22
CA VAL A 170 10.62 -4.37 -7.48
C VAL A 170 9.49 -3.71 -6.72
N THR A 171 9.75 -2.60 -6.05
CA THR A 171 8.73 -1.87 -5.27
C THR A 171 7.73 -1.16 -6.17
N ALA A 172 8.16 -0.58 -7.30
CA ALA A 172 7.27 0.00 -8.30
C ALA A 172 6.37 -1.06 -8.97
N MET A 173 6.94 -2.22 -9.35
CA MET A 173 6.16 -3.34 -9.88
C MET A 173 5.16 -3.87 -8.86
N GLY A 174 5.57 -3.98 -7.59
CA GLY A 174 4.68 -4.29 -6.48
C GLY A 174 3.51 -3.33 -6.42
N ALA A 175 3.77 -2.02 -6.47
CA ALA A 175 2.71 -1.01 -6.44
C ALA A 175 1.68 -1.16 -7.56
N VAL A 176 2.12 -1.45 -8.80
CA VAL A 176 1.22 -1.75 -9.93
C VAL A 176 0.41 -3.03 -9.68
N TRP A 177 1.05 -4.09 -9.16
CA TRP A 177 0.40 -5.36 -8.85
C TRP A 177 -0.68 -5.23 -7.76
N PHE A 178 -0.41 -4.48 -6.69
CA PHE A 178 -1.40 -4.18 -5.65
C PHE A 178 -2.57 -3.35 -6.19
N ALA A 179 -2.32 -2.39 -7.10
CA ALA A 179 -3.39 -1.64 -7.77
C ALA A 179 -4.26 -2.55 -8.64
N TRP A 180 -3.66 -3.52 -9.36
CA TRP A 180 -4.41 -4.53 -10.11
C TRP A 180 -5.28 -5.41 -9.20
N LEU A 181 -4.70 -5.95 -8.12
CA LEU A 181 -5.45 -6.75 -7.14
C LEU A 181 -6.63 -5.99 -6.53
N TYR A 182 -6.45 -4.70 -6.22
CA TYR A 182 -7.54 -3.86 -5.71
C TYR A 182 -8.75 -3.86 -6.66
N ILE A 183 -8.52 -3.71 -7.97
CA ILE A 183 -9.58 -3.64 -8.98
C ILE A 183 -10.20 -5.01 -9.24
N GLU A 184 -9.38 -6.05 -9.45
CA GLU A 184 -9.88 -7.39 -9.76
C GLU A 184 -10.72 -7.99 -8.62
N TRP A 185 -10.47 -7.57 -7.39
CA TRP A 185 -11.28 -7.98 -6.24
C TRP A 185 -12.49 -7.07 -6.01
N ASN A 186 -13.03 -6.48 -7.08
CA ASN A 186 -14.22 -5.61 -7.08
C ASN A 186 -14.04 -4.36 -6.21
N ASN A 187 -12.91 -3.67 -6.38
CA ASN A 187 -12.55 -2.49 -5.60
C ASN A 187 -12.55 -2.80 -4.09
N ASN A 188 -11.99 -3.94 -3.69
CA ASN A 188 -11.89 -4.33 -2.28
C ASN A 188 -10.48 -4.00 -1.76
N LEU A 189 -10.33 -2.88 -1.04
CA LEU A 189 -9.02 -2.43 -0.55
C LEU A 189 -8.50 -3.29 0.61
N TRP A 190 -9.36 -4.10 1.24
CA TRP A 190 -8.90 -5.07 2.23
C TRP A 190 -7.94 -6.11 1.65
N VAL A 191 -8.07 -6.46 0.37
CA VAL A 191 -7.16 -7.39 -0.32
C VAL A 191 -5.72 -6.88 -0.30
N PRO A 192 -5.40 -5.71 -0.89
CA PRO A 192 -4.05 -5.18 -0.85
C PRO A 192 -3.60 -4.86 0.58
N ILE A 193 -4.47 -4.33 1.46
CA ILE A 193 -4.14 -4.06 2.87
C ILE A 193 -3.65 -5.32 3.58
N PHE A 194 -4.45 -6.38 3.60
CA PHE A 194 -4.07 -7.59 4.33
C PHE A 194 -2.86 -8.27 3.70
N LEU A 195 -2.75 -8.24 2.38
CA LEU A 195 -1.61 -8.83 1.69
C LEU A 195 -0.32 -8.10 2.11
N HIS A 196 -0.33 -6.77 2.08
CA HIS A 196 0.81 -5.96 2.49
C HIS A 196 1.13 -6.15 3.98
N VAL A 197 0.14 -6.04 4.86
CA VAL A 197 0.32 -6.21 6.31
C VAL A 197 0.94 -7.58 6.63
N LEU A 198 0.46 -8.66 6.01
CA LEU A 198 0.98 -10.01 6.25
C LEU A 198 2.38 -10.22 5.65
N MET A 199 2.67 -9.63 4.49
CA MET A 199 4.02 -9.65 3.92
C MET A 199 5.00 -8.92 4.84
N ASN A 200 4.65 -7.72 5.32
CA ASN A 200 5.49 -6.97 6.26
C ASN A 200 5.60 -7.70 7.61
N LEU A 201 4.53 -8.35 8.07
CA LEU A 201 4.56 -9.15 9.30
C LEU A 201 5.58 -10.30 9.17
N SER A 202 5.66 -10.96 8.02
CA SER A 202 6.66 -12.01 7.79
C SER A 202 8.10 -11.48 7.92
N TRP A 203 8.37 -10.26 7.45
CA TRP A 203 9.69 -9.62 7.59
C TRP A 203 9.94 -9.04 8.98
N ALA A 204 8.90 -8.59 9.67
CA ALA A 204 9.02 -8.02 11.01
C ALA A 204 9.25 -9.11 12.07
N LEU A 205 8.66 -10.30 11.90
CA LEU A 205 8.83 -11.43 12.82
C LEU A 205 10.15 -12.18 12.59
N PHE A 206 10.57 -12.30 11.33
CA PHE A 206 11.70 -13.13 10.94
C PHE A 206 12.75 -12.29 10.21
N SER A 207 13.99 -12.30 10.70
CA SER A 207 15.10 -11.55 10.11
C SER A 207 15.65 -12.26 8.86
N VAL A 208 14.87 -12.29 7.78
CA VAL A 208 15.22 -13.06 6.57
C VAL A 208 15.97 -12.22 5.52
N SER A 209 15.84 -10.89 5.53
CA SER A 209 16.61 -9.99 4.65
C SER A 209 16.65 -8.54 5.14
N SER A 210 17.70 -7.79 4.80
CA SER A 210 17.87 -6.38 5.16
C SER A 210 17.22 -5.38 4.18
N THR A 211 16.85 -5.80 2.97
CA THR A 211 16.30 -4.91 1.93
C THR A 211 15.09 -5.53 1.22
N ALA A 212 14.28 -4.71 0.55
CA ALA A 212 13.17 -5.18 -0.27
C ALA A 212 13.61 -6.10 -1.41
N LEU A 213 14.87 -6.09 -1.84
CA LEU A 213 15.38 -7.02 -2.84
C LEU A 213 15.44 -8.46 -2.32
N GLY A 214 15.71 -8.66 -1.02
CA GLY A 214 15.83 -9.99 -0.44
C GLY A 214 17.02 -10.80 -0.98
N GLY A 215 17.24 -11.98 -0.40
CA GLY A 215 18.16 -12.98 -0.94
C GLY A 215 17.45 -13.96 -1.87
N TRP A 216 18.17 -15.01 -2.28
CA TRP A 216 17.64 -15.99 -3.23
C TRP A 216 16.49 -16.83 -2.66
N HIS A 217 16.57 -17.23 -1.38
CA HIS A 217 15.55 -18.07 -0.75
C HIS A 217 14.24 -17.31 -0.54
N GLU A 218 14.32 -16.06 -0.08
CA GLU A 218 13.18 -15.20 0.20
C GLU A 218 12.43 -14.87 -1.10
N ASN A 219 13.17 -14.67 -2.19
CA ASN A 219 12.57 -14.38 -3.49
C ASN A 219 11.82 -15.57 -4.08
N ILE A 220 12.23 -16.83 -3.82
CA ILE A 220 11.48 -18.01 -4.27
C ILE A 220 10.08 -18.01 -3.66
N PHE A 221 9.97 -17.86 -2.33
CA PHE A 221 8.68 -17.88 -1.64
C PHE A 221 7.83 -16.63 -1.92
N ARG A 222 8.48 -15.50 -2.21
CA ARG A 222 7.80 -14.31 -2.70
C ARG A 222 7.24 -14.52 -4.10
N ILE A 223 7.99 -15.13 -5.02
CA ILE A 223 7.50 -15.47 -6.36
C ILE A 223 6.32 -16.44 -6.27
N ILE A 224 6.38 -17.45 -5.38
CA ILE A 224 5.25 -18.36 -5.14
C ILE A 224 4.03 -17.59 -4.62
N THR A 225 4.22 -16.69 -3.65
CA THR A 225 3.15 -15.83 -3.12
C THR A 225 2.52 -14.99 -4.23
N ILE A 226 3.33 -14.32 -5.05
CA ILE A 226 2.86 -13.53 -6.21
C ILE A 226 2.10 -14.42 -7.20
N ALA A 227 2.67 -15.58 -7.58
CA ALA A 227 2.03 -16.51 -8.50
C ALA A 227 0.67 -16.99 -7.98
N LEU A 228 0.55 -17.32 -6.68
CA LEU A 228 -0.71 -17.68 -6.05
C LEU A 228 -1.73 -16.55 -6.14
N THR A 229 -1.34 -15.30 -5.83
CA THR A 229 -2.28 -14.17 -5.99
C THR A 229 -2.78 -14.05 -7.43
N VAL A 230 -1.90 -14.20 -8.42
CA VAL A 230 -2.25 -14.05 -9.83
C VAL A 230 -3.20 -15.16 -10.27
N ILE A 231 -2.88 -16.42 -9.95
CA ILE A 231 -3.70 -17.59 -10.33
C ILE A 231 -5.09 -17.50 -9.69
N VAL A 232 -5.16 -17.27 -8.38
CA VAL A 232 -6.43 -17.19 -7.65
C VAL A 232 -7.25 -15.99 -8.12
N THR A 233 -6.62 -14.84 -8.36
CA THR A 233 -7.31 -13.66 -8.87
C THR A 233 -7.86 -13.90 -10.27
N ILE A 234 -7.08 -14.48 -11.20
CA ILE A 234 -7.58 -14.79 -12.55
C ILE A 234 -8.76 -15.77 -12.50
N HIS A 235 -8.70 -16.80 -11.64
CA HIS A 235 -9.82 -17.74 -11.48
C HIS A 235 -11.07 -17.06 -10.92
N TYR A 236 -10.88 -16.20 -9.92
CA TYR A 236 -11.94 -15.40 -9.32
C TYR A 236 -12.58 -14.44 -10.34
N SER A 237 -11.78 -13.65 -11.06
CA SER A 237 -12.26 -12.69 -12.06
C SER A 237 -12.99 -13.35 -13.23
N LYS A 238 -12.55 -14.53 -13.67
CA LYS A 238 -13.28 -15.32 -14.69
C LYS A 238 -14.68 -15.74 -14.24
N LYS A 239 -14.86 -15.99 -12.94
CA LYS A 239 -16.13 -16.42 -12.37
C LYS A 239 -17.10 -15.25 -12.15
N GLU A 240 -16.61 -14.13 -11.66
CA GLU A 240 -17.44 -12.98 -11.30
C GLU A 240 -17.64 -11.97 -12.44
N GLY A 241 -16.78 -12.01 -13.46
CA GLY A 241 -16.72 -11.00 -14.53
C GLY A 241 -16.07 -9.70 -14.05
N PHE A 242 -15.44 -8.98 -14.98
CA PHE A 242 -14.86 -7.66 -14.68
C PHE A 242 -15.98 -6.62 -14.56
N ASN A 243 -16.21 -6.11 -13.35
CA ASN A 243 -17.26 -5.11 -13.11
C ASN A 243 -16.71 -3.93 -12.28
N PRO A 244 -15.94 -3.00 -12.88
CA PRO A 244 -15.46 -1.81 -12.20
C PRO A 244 -16.60 -0.79 -12.07
N THR A 245 -17.68 -1.15 -11.39
CA THR A 245 -18.79 -0.23 -11.14
C THR A 245 -18.68 0.32 -9.72
N TRP A 246 -18.50 1.63 -9.64
CA TRP A 246 -18.95 2.41 -8.50
C TRP A 246 -20.31 3.01 -8.85
N PRO A 247 -21.31 2.99 -7.96
CA PRO A 247 -22.42 3.92 -8.09
C PRO A 247 -21.84 5.33 -8.09
N ILE A 248 -22.10 6.06 -9.18
CA ILE A 248 -21.71 7.46 -9.35
C ILE A 248 -22.54 8.31 -8.39
#